data_AF-A0A3D3WGN4-F1
#
_entry.id   AF-A0A3D3WGN4-F1
#
_cell.length_a   1.000
_cell.length_b   1.000
_cell.length_c   1.000
_cell.angle_alpha   90.00
_cell.angle_beta   90.00
_cell.angle_gamma   90.00
#
_symmetry.space_group_name_H-M   'P 1'
#
loop_
_entity.id
_entity.type
_entity.pdbx_description
1 polymer ?
#
loop_
_entity_poly.entity_id
_entity_poly.type
_entity_poly.pdbx_seq_one_letter_code
_entity_poly.pdbx_strand_id
1 'polypeptide(L)'
;FKGSAREGAKAFPANVNVAAALGLAGIGADATELEVWADPHLDRNTHSIEVDADSAKFTLQIQNVQSENNPGTGKITALSVIACLRGMTAPMKIGS
;
A
#
# COMPACT_ATOMS: atom_id res chain seq x y z
N PHE A 1 10.28 -0.08 -12.99
CA PHE A 1 9.29 -1.02 -13.55
C PHE A 1 7.99 -0.28 -13.77
N LYS A 2 7.23 -0.62 -14.82
CA LYS A 2 5.90 -0.11 -15.09
C LYS A 2 5.04 -1.24 -15.64
N GLY A 3 3.85 -1.45 -15.08
CA GLY A 3 2.93 -2.51 -15.48
C GLY A 3 1.72 -2.58 -14.54
N SER A 4 0.90 -3.63 -14.69
CA SER A 4 -0.23 -3.89 -13.77
C SER A 4 0.23 -4.36 -12.40
N ALA A 5 -0.65 -4.26 -11.39
CA ALA A 5 -0.41 -4.84 -10.07
C ALA A 5 -0.19 -6.36 -10.14
N ARG A 6 -0.85 -7.06 -11.07
CA ARG A 6 -0.62 -8.51 -11.30
C ARG A 6 0.80 -8.79 -11.79
N GLU A 7 1.29 -8.04 -12.76
CA GLU A 7 2.66 -8.19 -13.27
C GLU A 7 3.68 -7.81 -12.20
N GLY A 8 3.41 -6.73 -11.47
CA GLY A 8 4.18 -6.33 -10.30
C GLY A 8 4.31 -7.43 -9.26
N ALA A 9 3.21 -8.11 -8.92
CA ALA A 9 3.18 -9.26 -8.00
C ALA A 9 4.11 -10.40 -8.43
N LYS A 10 4.22 -10.66 -9.74
CA LYS A 10 5.14 -11.68 -10.26
C LYS A 10 6.60 -11.20 -10.26
N ALA A 11 6.84 -9.94 -10.61
CA ALA A 11 8.18 -9.37 -10.72
C ALA A 11 8.82 -9.05 -9.35
N PHE A 12 8.01 -8.68 -8.35
CA PHE A 12 8.46 -8.22 -7.04
C PHE A 12 7.64 -8.88 -5.91
N PRO A 13 7.69 -10.22 -5.76
CA PRO A 13 6.81 -10.97 -4.87
C PRO A 13 6.90 -10.54 -3.39
N ALA A 14 7.99 -9.92 -2.96
CA ALA A 14 8.19 -9.48 -1.59
C ALA A 14 7.68 -8.05 -1.28
N ASN A 15 7.45 -7.19 -2.30
CA ASN A 15 7.38 -5.73 -2.10
C ASN A 15 6.11 -5.03 -2.61
N VAL A 16 5.19 -5.75 -3.26
CA VAL A 16 4.04 -5.14 -3.96
C VAL A 16 2.69 -5.43 -3.30
N ASN A 17 2.71 -5.76 -2.01
CA ASN A 17 1.50 -6.04 -1.23
C ASN A 17 0.50 -4.86 -1.26
N VAL A 18 0.99 -3.62 -1.32
CA VAL A 18 0.14 -2.42 -1.42
C VAL A 18 -0.62 -2.40 -2.76
N ALA A 19 0.05 -2.68 -3.87
CA ALA A 19 -0.58 -2.70 -5.19
C ALA A 19 -1.62 -3.83 -5.29
N ALA A 20 -1.31 -5.00 -4.72
CA ALA A 20 -2.26 -6.10 -4.64
C ALA A 20 -3.49 -5.73 -3.79
N ALA A 21 -3.29 -5.11 -2.62
CA ALA A 21 -4.39 -4.65 -1.76
C ALA A 21 -5.26 -3.59 -2.44
N LEU A 22 -4.66 -2.63 -3.17
CA LEU A 22 -5.39 -1.65 -3.98
C LEU A 22 -6.19 -2.33 -5.09
N GLY A 23 -5.61 -3.30 -5.78
CA GLY A 23 -6.31 -4.08 -6.79
C GLY A 23 -7.51 -4.85 -6.22
N LEU A 24 -7.41 -5.37 -5.00
CA LEU A 24 -8.52 -6.03 -4.30
C LEU A 24 -9.60 -5.05 -3.84
N ALA A 25 -9.22 -3.86 -3.39
CA ALA A 25 -10.15 -2.85 -2.87
C ALA A 25 -10.80 -1.98 -3.96
N GLY A 26 -10.17 -1.90 -5.14
CA GLY A 26 -10.56 -0.99 -6.22
C GLY A 26 -10.92 -1.72 -7.51
N ILE A 27 -10.27 -1.31 -8.61
CA ILE A 27 -10.64 -1.66 -9.99
C ILE A 27 -10.09 -3.01 -10.49
N GLY A 28 -9.56 -3.85 -9.59
CA GLY A 28 -8.95 -5.14 -9.94
C GLY A 28 -7.44 -5.04 -10.23
N ALA A 29 -6.75 -6.18 -10.08
CA ALA A 29 -5.28 -6.26 -10.18
C ALA A 29 -4.71 -6.01 -11.59
N ASP A 30 -5.51 -6.26 -12.63
CA ASP A 30 -5.08 -6.04 -14.01
C ASP A 30 -5.23 -4.57 -14.44
N ALA A 31 -6.22 -3.86 -13.90
CA ALA A 31 -6.47 -2.45 -14.20
C ALA A 31 -5.75 -1.48 -13.23
N THR A 32 -5.23 -1.98 -12.10
CA THR A 32 -4.42 -1.17 -11.18
C THR A 32 -3.02 -1.01 -11.75
N GLU A 33 -2.66 0.22 -12.13
CA GLU A 33 -1.33 0.54 -12.63
C GLU A 33 -0.31 0.66 -11.48
N LEU A 34 0.89 0.14 -11.72
CA LEU A 34 1.99 0.14 -10.77
C LEU A 34 3.27 0.60 -11.44
N GLU A 35 3.94 1.54 -10.78
CA GLU A 35 5.32 1.91 -11.08
C GLU A 35 6.22 1.66 -9.88
N VAL A 36 7.43 1.15 -10.14
CA VAL A 36 8.46 0.94 -9.12
C VAL A 36 9.72 1.66 -9.57
N TRP A 37 10.17 2.59 -8.73
CA TRP A 37 11.32 3.46 -8.98
C TRP A 37 12.40 3.18 -7.94
N ALA A 38 13.66 3.30 -8.35
CA ALA A 38 14.80 3.33 -7.45
C ALA A 38 15.35 4.75 -7.47
N ASP A 39 15.30 5.44 -6.34
CA ASP A 39 15.75 6.82 -6.20
C ASP A 39 16.85 6.90 -5.12
N PRO A 40 18.09 7.29 -5.48
CA PRO A 40 19.19 7.39 -4.52
C PRO A 40 19.04 8.56 -3.53
N HIS A 41 18.10 9.48 -3.75
CA HIS A 41 17.85 10.63 -2.88
C HIS A 41 16.81 10.36 -1.79
N LEU A 42 16.13 9.22 -1.84
CA LEU A 42 15.15 8.83 -0.82
C LEU A 42 15.80 7.94 0.25
N ASP A 43 15.54 8.28 1.50
CA ASP A 43 15.97 7.51 2.68
C ASP A 43 14.91 6.48 3.14
N ARG A 44 13.70 6.56 2.57
CA ARG A 44 12.54 5.75 2.97
C ARG A 44 11.76 5.23 1.77
N ASN A 45 11.14 4.06 1.96
CA ASN A 45 10.19 3.54 1.00
C ASN A 45 8.95 4.46 0.97
N THR A 46 8.66 4.99 -0.20
CA THR A 46 7.61 5.98 -0.44
C THR A 46 6.58 5.38 -1.39
N HIS A 47 5.31 5.44 -0.99
CA HIS A 47 4.18 5.08 -1.84
C HIS A 47 3.44 6.36 -2.24
N SER A 48 3.19 6.52 -3.53
CA SER A 48 2.26 7.52 -4.07
C SER A 48 1.10 6.77 -4.73
N ILE A 49 -0.12 7.08 -4.33
CA ILE A 49 -1.34 6.45 -4.82
C ILE A 49 -2.22 7.55 -5.36
N GLU A 50 -2.62 7.42 -6.62
CA GLU A 50 -3.54 8.33 -7.28
C GLU A 50 -4.85 7.59 -7.54
N VAL A 51 -5.96 8.22 -7.18
CA VAL A 51 -7.31 7.69 -7.41
C VAL A 51 -8.09 8.74 -8.19
N ASP A 52 -8.68 8.32 -9.30
CA ASP A 52 -9.58 9.11 -10.12
C ASP A 52 -10.88 8.32 -10.32
N ALA A 53 -11.97 8.81 -9.72
CA ALA A 53 -13.29 8.19 -9.74
C ALA A 53 -14.37 9.25 -9.95
N ASP A 54 -15.56 8.81 -10.34
CA ASP A 54 -16.75 9.66 -10.52
C ASP A 54 -17.16 10.44 -9.26
N SER A 55 -16.76 9.94 -8.09
CA SER A 55 -17.11 10.43 -6.77
C SER A 55 -16.00 11.26 -6.12
N ALA A 56 -14.74 11.01 -6.48
CA ALA A 56 -13.60 11.72 -5.92
C ALA A 56 -12.34 11.53 -6.76
N LYS A 57 -11.49 12.56 -6.75
CA LYS A 57 -10.11 12.50 -7.23
C LYS A 57 -9.17 12.94 -6.13
N PHE A 58 -8.21 12.10 -5.78
CA PHE A 58 -7.28 12.39 -4.69
C PHE A 58 -5.95 11.63 -4.82
N THR A 59 -4.96 12.10 -4.08
CA THR A 59 -3.63 11.49 -3.99
C THR A 59 -3.30 11.22 -2.53
N LEU A 60 -2.75 10.03 -2.24
CA LEU A 60 -2.14 9.70 -0.95
C LEU A 60 -0.64 9.50 -1.14
N GLN A 61 0.14 10.10 -0.25
CA GLN A 61 1.57 9.84 -0.14
C GLN A 61 1.91 9.33 1.25
N ILE A 62 2.64 8.23 1.30
CA ILE A 62 3.01 7.55 2.55
C ILE A 62 4.50 7.25 2.51
N GLN A 63 5.24 7.78 3.49
CA GLN A 63 6.63 7.42 3.74
C GLN A 63 6.71 6.52 4.96
N ASN A 64 7.07 5.26 4.74
CA ASN A 64 7.05 4.27 5.81
C ASN A 64 8.25 4.39 6.74
N VAL A 65 7.99 4.40 8.05
CA VAL A 65 9.03 4.14 9.05
C VAL A 65 9.30 2.63 9.05
N GLN A 66 10.54 2.26 8.77
CA GLN A 66 10.96 0.85 8.73
C GLN A 66 10.90 0.21 10.12
N SER A 67 10.58 -1.09 10.15
CA SER A 67 10.62 -1.88 11.37
C SER A 67 12.06 -2.18 11.77
N GLU A 68 12.37 -2.10 13.07
CA GLU A 68 13.73 -2.34 13.58
C GLU A 68 14.22 -3.76 13.29
N ASN A 69 13.32 -4.75 13.39
CA ASN A 69 13.66 -6.17 13.18
C ASN A 69 13.53 -6.63 11.72
N ASN A 70 12.91 -5.83 10.84
CA ASN A 70 12.75 -6.13 9.41
C ASN A 70 12.64 -4.83 8.60
N PRO A 71 13.78 -4.26 8.16
CA PRO A 71 13.80 -3.00 7.42
C PRO A 71 12.98 -3.02 6.11
N GLY A 72 12.74 -4.20 5.52
CA GLY A 72 11.92 -4.36 4.32
C GLY A 72 10.42 -4.14 4.55
N THR A 73 9.96 -4.02 5.80
CA THR A 73 8.54 -3.82 6.14
C THR A 73 8.34 -2.58 7.01
N GLY A 74 7.37 -1.75 6.64
CA GLY A 74 6.98 -0.59 7.43
C GLY A 74 6.31 -0.98 8.74
N LYS A 75 6.63 -0.27 9.84
CA LYS A 75 5.99 -0.46 11.16
C LYS A 75 4.46 -0.36 11.10
N ILE A 76 3.95 0.43 10.16
CA ILE A 76 2.52 0.66 9.94
C ILE A 76 1.75 -0.64 9.63
N THR A 77 2.38 -1.65 9.00
CA THR A 77 1.72 -2.92 8.67
C THR A 77 1.32 -3.71 9.91
N ALA A 78 2.19 -3.81 10.93
CA ALA A 78 1.84 -4.46 12.18
C ALA A 78 0.78 -3.65 12.95
N LEU A 79 0.89 -2.33 12.93
CA LEU A 79 -0.07 -1.42 13.58
C LEU A 79 -1.46 -1.50 12.94
N SER A 80 -1.57 -1.68 11.61
CA SER A 80 -2.86 -1.82 10.94
C SER A 80 -3.57 -3.11 11.34
N VAL A 81 -2.84 -4.21 11.54
CA VAL A 81 -3.41 -5.46 12.06
C VAL A 81 -3.91 -5.28 13.49
N ILE A 82 -3.13 -4.64 14.36
CA ILE A 82 -3.56 -4.32 15.74
C ILE A 82 -4.82 -3.45 15.73
N ALA A 83 -4.87 -2.43 14.88
CA ALA A 83 -6.04 -1.56 14.73
C ALA A 83 -7.28 -2.35 14.28
N CYS A 84 -7.12 -3.25 13.31
CA CYS A 84 -8.19 -4.15 12.84
C CYS A 84 -8.74 -5.00 14.00
N LEU A 85 -7.88 -5.69 14.74
CA LEU A 85 -8.28 -6.55 15.86
C LEU A 85 -8.98 -5.76 16.97
N ARG A 86 -8.45 -4.59 17.35
CA ARG A 86 -9.10 -3.70 18.34
C ARG A 86 -10.47 -3.22 17.86
N GLY A 87 -10.60 -2.93 16.57
CA GLY A 87 -11.85 -2.48 15.95
C GLY A 87 -12.97 -3.53 15.98
N MET A 88 -12.65 -4.83 16.10
CA MET A 88 -13.66 -5.90 16.14
C MET A 88 -14.51 -5.90 17.42
N THR A 89 -13.99 -5.34 18.51
CA THR A 89 -14.68 -5.30 19.82
C THR A 89 -14.93 -3.88 20.33
N ALA A 90 -14.50 -2.86 19.58
CA ALA A 90 -14.61 -1.48 20.00
C ALA A 90 -16.08 -0.99 19.89
N PRO A 91 -16.57 -0.18 20.85
CA PRO A 91 -17.90 0.43 20.76
C PRO A 91 -17.99 1.49 19.63
N MET A 92 -16.84 1.94 19.12
CA MET A 92 -16.73 2.86 18.00
C MET A 92 -15.55 2.47 17.12
N LYS A 93 -15.77 2.46 15.80
CA LYS A 93 -14.75 2.19 14.77
C LYS A 93 -14.67 3.37 13.81
N ILE A 94 -13.46 3.80 13.47
CA ILE A 94 -13.20 4.82 12.44
C ILE A 94 -12.63 4.10 11.22
N GLY A 95 -13.22 4.34 10.05
CA GLY A 95 -12.90 3.58 8.84
C GLY A 95 -13.58 2.22 8.80
N SER A 96 -13.17 1.37 7.84
CA SER A 96 -13.79 0.07 7.54
C SER A 96 -13.16 -1.14 8.20
#